data_AF-A0A836TQ57-F1
#
_entry.id   AF-A0A836TQ57-F1
#
_cell.length_a   1.000
_cell.length_b   1.000
_cell.length_c   1.000
_cell.angle_alpha   90.00
_cell.angle_beta   90.00
_cell.angle_gamma   90.00
#
_symmetry.space_group_name_H-M   'P 1'
#
loop_
_entity.id
_entity.type
_entity.pdbx_description
1 polymer ?
#
loop_
_entity_poly.entity_id
_entity_poly.type
_entity_poly.pdbx_seq_one_letter_code
_entity_poly.pdbx_strand_id
1 'polypeptide(L)'
;MDPENIDWWACSLTKLEQISYIVGGVKEWQTLIGAGIALLAALITVAVMSRQINVEKRRHEEIRVGQYRVARAHLPDALNGIMGYLKESMERSILSSDLTTIEPPGEAMDVVKALTEYEPEFSNLVFDYQIHNARRNTPNFDKAIFMHDTAKLHAYVSRLFPFARAQIDDVPTGDLTANEIKSSLKVCHDLMVIPSPAVADIGRAQSMIEDRYGPAN
;
A
#
# COMPACT_ATOMS: atom_id res chain seq x y z
N MET A 1 30.11 91.97 -25.35
CA MET A 1 29.45 90.82 -24.69
C MET A 1 28.03 91.26 -24.45
N ASP A 2 27.14 90.93 -25.37
CA ASP A 2 25.78 91.45 -25.37
C ASP A 2 24.93 90.75 -24.29
N PRO A 3 24.31 91.51 -23.38
CA PRO A 3 23.49 90.96 -22.30
C PRO A 3 22.22 90.25 -22.81
N GLU A 4 21.84 90.42 -24.08
CA GLU A 4 20.66 89.79 -24.66
C GLU A 4 20.79 88.28 -24.92
N ASN A 5 22.00 87.70 -24.85
CA ASN A 5 22.17 86.26 -25.09
C ASN A 5 21.97 85.41 -23.82
N ILE A 6 21.90 86.01 -22.62
CA ILE A 6 21.79 85.26 -21.34
C ILE A 6 20.34 84.80 -21.09
N ASP A 7 19.34 85.56 -21.54
CA ASP A 7 17.92 85.25 -21.32
C ASP A 7 17.44 84.03 -22.12
N TRP A 8 18.06 83.75 -23.28
CA TRP A 8 17.69 82.59 -24.09
C TRP A 8 18.10 81.25 -23.43
N TRP A 9 19.25 81.21 -22.76
CA TRP A 9 19.71 80.02 -22.04
C TRP A 9 18.88 79.73 -20.78
N ALA A 10 18.42 80.77 -20.07
CA ALA A 10 17.53 80.62 -18.91
C ALA A 10 16.14 80.05 -19.30
N CYS A 11 15.60 80.48 -20.45
CA CYS A 11 14.36 79.93 -20.99
C CYS A 11 14.51 78.47 -21.47
N SER A 12 15.67 78.11 -22.01
CA SER A 12 15.98 76.73 -22.42
C SER A 12 16.10 75.77 -21.22
N LEU A 13 16.76 76.20 -20.14
CA LEU A 13 16.96 75.39 -18.93
C LEU A 13 15.64 75.06 -18.21
N THR A 14 14.73 76.02 -18.09
CA THR A 14 13.41 75.81 -17.46
C THR A 14 12.52 74.86 -18.26
N LYS A 15 12.61 74.87 -19.61
CA LYS A 15 11.91 73.89 -20.46
C LYS A 15 12.46 72.47 -20.29
N LEU A 16 13.77 72.31 -20.11
CA LEU A 16 14.38 70.98 -19.90
C LEU A 16 13.99 70.38 -18.54
N GLU A 17 13.90 71.19 -17.48
CA GLU A 17 13.41 70.74 -16.17
C GLU A 17 11.94 70.31 -16.20
N GLN A 18 11.09 71.04 -16.94
CA GLN A 18 9.68 70.64 -17.10
C GLN A 18 9.51 69.32 -17.87
N ILE A 19 10.30 69.10 -18.93
CA ILE A 19 10.26 67.84 -19.69
C ILE A 19 10.71 66.68 -18.82
N SER A 20 11.75 66.86 -18.00
CA SER A 20 12.24 65.85 -17.05
C SER A 20 11.15 65.40 -16.05
N TYR A 21 10.41 66.36 -15.48
CA TYR A 21 9.35 66.07 -14.51
C TYR A 21 8.18 65.28 -15.12
N ILE A 22 7.73 65.67 -16.33
CA ILE A 22 6.64 64.98 -17.03
C ILE A 22 7.07 63.56 -17.42
N VAL A 23 8.30 63.38 -17.92
CA VAL A 23 8.83 62.07 -18.30
C VAL A 23 9.00 61.16 -17.08
N GLY A 24 9.42 61.71 -15.93
CA GLY A 24 9.50 60.98 -14.66
C GLY A 24 8.15 60.44 -14.20
N GLY A 25 7.12 61.30 -14.17
CA GLY A 25 5.77 60.90 -13.75
C GLY A 25 5.14 59.83 -14.64
N VAL A 26 5.38 59.89 -15.97
CA VAL A 26 4.90 58.86 -16.90
C VAL A 26 5.59 57.50 -16.64
N LYS A 27 6.89 57.51 -16.33
CA LYS A 27 7.62 56.27 -16.00
C LYS A 27 7.12 55.63 -14.70
N GLU A 28 6.88 56.43 -13.66
CA GLU A 28 6.35 55.93 -12.39
C GLU A 28 4.96 55.31 -12.58
N TRP A 29 4.09 55.97 -13.35
CA TRP A 29 2.76 55.44 -13.67
C TRP A 29 2.83 54.14 -14.48
N GLN A 30 3.73 54.04 -15.45
CA GLN A 30 3.97 52.81 -16.21
C GLN A 30 4.44 51.66 -15.31
N THR A 31 5.34 51.92 -14.36
CA THR A 31 5.81 50.89 -13.42
C THR A 31 4.69 50.38 -12.50
N LEU A 32 3.79 51.27 -12.07
CA LEU A 32 2.62 50.89 -11.26
C LEU A 32 1.69 49.95 -12.02
N ILE A 33 1.40 50.25 -13.29
CA ILE A 33 0.57 49.39 -14.14
C ILE A 33 1.26 48.05 -14.40
N GLY A 34 2.56 48.06 -14.68
CA GLY A 34 3.34 46.83 -14.87
C GLY A 34 3.27 45.92 -13.65
N ALA A 35 3.44 46.47 -12.45
CA ALA A 35 3.31 45.73 -11.20
C ALA A 35 1.88 45.19 -10.98
N GLY A 36 0.86 45.99 -11.30
CA GLY A 36 -0.54 45.59 -11.20
C GLY A 36 -0.89 44.40 -12.12
N ILE A 37 -0.45 44.45 -13.39
CA ILE A 37 -0.65 43.36 -14.34
C ILE A 37 0.10 42.11 -13.90
N ALA A 38 1.33 42.24 -13.42
CA ALA A 38 2.12 41.12 -12.93
C ALA A 38 1.45 40.42 -11.74
N LEU A 39 0.91 41.19 -10.78
CA LEU A 39 0.19 40.66 -9.63
C LEU A 39 -1.09 39.93 -10.06
N LEU A 40 -1.84 40.49 -11.00
CA LEU A 40 -3.05 39.86 -11.53
C LEU A 40 -2.72 38.54 -12.27
N ALA A 41 -1.65 38.52 -13.06
CA ALA A 41 -1.17 37.30 -13.72
C ALA A 41 -0.75 36.22 -12.71
N ALA A 42 -0.06 36.61 -11.63
CA ALA A 42 0.30 35.69 -10.55
C ALA A 42 -0.93 35.09 -9.86
N LEU A 43 -1.95 35.90 -9.55
CA LEU A 43 -3.20 35.43 -8.94
C LEU A 43 -3.95 34.44 -9.84
N ILE A 44 -4.02 34.73 -11.15
CA ILE A 44 -4.63 33.82 -12.13
C ILE A 44 -3.87 32.49 -12.17
N THR A 45 -2.54 32.54 -12.17
CA THR A 45 -1.68 31.33 -12.21
C THR A 45 -1.94 30.45 -10.99
N VAL A 46 -1.97 31.03 -9.78
CA VAL A 46 -2.26 30.29 -8.55
C VAL A 46 -3.66 29.69 -8.57
N ALA A 47 -4.66 30.43 -9.07
CA ALA A 47 -6.03 29.93 -9.20
C ALA A 47 -6.12 28.73 -10.17
N VAL A 48 -5.43 28.80 -11.30
CA VAL A 48 -5.38 27.71 -12.30
C VAL A 48 -4.66 26.49 -11.71
N MET A 49 -3.50 26.66 -11.08
CA MET A 49 -2.77 25.57 -10.43
C MET A 49 -3.60 24.89 -9.34
N SER A 50 -4.29 25.69 -8.51
CA SER A 50 -5.16 25.17 -7.46
C SER A 50 -6.29 24.30 -8.05
N ARG A 51 -6.86 24.72 -9.18
CA ARG A 51 -7.87 23.93 -9.89
C ARG A 51 -7.29 22.63 -10.47
N GLN A 52 -6.09 22.67 -11.05
CA GLN A 52 -5.42 21.49 -11.59
C GLN A 52 -5.11 20.46 -10.49
N ILE A 53 -4.57 20.91 -9.35
CA ILE A 53 -4.28 20.04 -8.19
C ILE A 53 -5.54 19.33 -7.70
N ASN A 54 -6.67 20.05 -7.64
CA ASN A 54 -7.93 19.45 -7.19
C ASN A 54 -8.47 18.40 -8.17
N VAL A 55 -8.31 18.61 -9.48
CA VAL A 55 -8.70 17.62 -10.50
C VAL A 55 -7.78 16.40 -10.45
N GLU A 56 -6.47 16.63 -10.33
CA GLU A 56 -5.48 15.55 -10.27
C GLU A 56 -5.67 14.69 -9.01
N LYS A 57 -5.91 15.31 -7.84
CA LYS A 57 -6.24 14.58 -6.60
C LYS A 57 -7.46 13.68 -6.78
N ARG A 58 -8.52 14.17 -7.42
CA ARG A 58 -9.73 13.36 -7.69
C ARG A 58 -9.42 12.19 -8.62
N ARG A 59 -8.66 12.43 -9.68
CA ARG A 59 -8.26 11.38 -10.62
C ARG A 59 -7.40 10.32 -9.95
N HIS A 60 -6.46 10.71 -9.09
CA HIS A 60 -5.63 9.77 -8.34
C HIS A 60 -6.47 8.94 -7.37
N GLU A 61 -7.43 9.56 -6.67
CA GLU A 61 -8.34 8.81 -5.79
C GLU A 61 -9.23 7.83 -6.57
N GLU A 62 -9.76 8.24 -7.72
CA GLU A 62 -10.56 7.36 -8.60
C GLU A 62 -9.73 6.17 -9.11
N ILE A 63 -8.48 6.41 -9.51
CA ILE A 63 -7.55 5.35 -9.91
C ILE A 63 -7.27 4.42 -8.72
N ARG A 64 -7.02 4.98 -7.53
CA ARG A 64 -6.74 4.22 -6.31
C ARG A 64 -7.91 3.31 -5.93
N VAL A 65 -9.12 3.85 -5.91
CA VAL A 65 -10.36 3.11 -5.64
C VAL A 65 -10.60 2.05 -6.73
N GLY A 66 -10.29 2.36 -7.99
CA GLY A 66 -10.37 1.42 -9.10
C GLY A 66 -9.43 0.23 -8.93
N GLN A 67 -8.15 0.49 -8.63
CA GLN A 67 -7.14 -0.53 -8.39
C GLN A 67 -7.49 -1.40 -7.19
N TYR A 68 -7.95 -0.81 -6.09
CA TYR A 68 -8.42 -1.54 -4.92
C TYR A 68 -9.57 -2.50 -5.27
N ARG A 69 -10.58 -2.03 -6.03
CA ARG A 69 -11.71 -2.88 -6.46
C ARG A 69 -11.28 -4.04 -7.33
N VAL A 70 -10.35 -3.79 -8.27
CA VAL A 70 -9.80 -4.84 -9.12
C VAL A 70 -9.04 -5.87 -8.28
N ALA A 71 -8.14 -5.42 -7.40
CA ALA A 71 -7.39 -6.31 -6.51
C ALA A 71 -8.32 -7.13 -5.62
N ARG A 72 -9.35 -6.50 -5.04
CA ARG A 72 -10.38 -7.18 -4.23
C ARG A 72 -11.19 -8.19 -5.04
N ALA A 73 -11.48 -7.92 -6.31
CA ALA A 73 -12.19 -8.86 -7.18
C ALA A 73 -11.38 -10.13 -7.47
N HIS A 74 -10.05 -10.04 -7.50
CA HIS A 74 -9.16 -11.20 -7.66
C HIS A 74 -8.86 -11.92 -6.35
N LEU A 75 -9.16 -11.30 -5.20
CA LEU A 75 -8.82 -11.84 -3.88
C LEU A 75 -9.39 -13.24 -3.61
N PRO A 76 -10.66 -13.58 -3.91
CA PRO A 76 -11.17 -14.93 -3.66
C PRO A 76 -10.38 -16.04 -4.37
N ASP A 77 -9.96 -15.76 -5.61
CA ASP A 77 -9.17 -16.69 -6.41
C ASP A 77 -7.74 -16.82 -5.87
N ALA A 78 -7.12 -15.70 -5.53
CA ALA A 78 -5.82 -15.67 -4.86
C ALA A 78 -5.83 -16.46 -3.53
N LEU A 79 -6.83 -16.23 -2.67
CA LEU A 79 -6.96 -16.96 -1.41
C LEU A 79 -7.14 -18.47 -1.64
N ASN A 80 -7.88 -18.88 -2.68
CA ASN A 80 -7.99 -20.29 -3.05
C ASN A 80 -6.64 -20.88 -3.48
N GLY A 81 -5.86 -20.15 -4.30
CA GLY A 81 -4.51 -20.56 -4.71
C GLY A 81 -3.57 -20.75 -3.51
N ILE A 82 -3.60 -19.81 -2.56
CA ILE A 82 -2.82 -19.91 -1.31
C ILE A 82 -3.29 -21.11 -0.47
N MET A 83 -4.60 -21.32 -0.32
CA MET A 83 -5.13 -22.48 0.40
C MET A 83 -4.72 -23.81 -0.25
N GLY A 84 -4.74 -23.88 -1.58
CA GLY A 84 -4.28 -25.04 -2.33
C GLY A 84 -2.81 -25.36 -2.04
N TYR A 85 -1.95 -24.34 -2.13
CA TYR A 85 -0.53 -24.46 -1.78
C TYR A 85 -0.31 -24.93 -0.34
N LEU A 86 -1.03 -24.36 0.63
CA LEU A 86 -0.87 -24.74 2.04
C LEU A 86 -1.31 -26.19 2.30
N LYS A 87 -2.38 -26.65 1.63
CA LYS A 87 -2.83 -28.04 1.71
C LYS A 87 -1.80 -28.99 1.12
N GLU A 88 -1.29 -28.71 -0.07
CA GLU A 88 -0.24 -29.52 -0.70
C GLU A 88 1.04 -29.52 0.15
N SER A 89 1.41 -28.37 0.72
CA SER A 89 2.56 -28.24 1.63
C SER A 89 2.41 -29.09 2.88
N MET A 90 1.21 -29.12 3.47
CA MET A 90 0.90 -30.00 4.59
C MET A 90 0.99 -31.47 4.17
N GLU A 91 0.41 -31.82 3.02
CA GLU A 91 0.35 -33.18 2.50
C GLU A 91 1.74 -33.75 2.28
N ARG A 92 2.56 -33.01 1.54
CA ARG A 92 3.92 -33.43 1.25
C ARG A 92 4.75 -33.45 2.51
N SER A 93 4.58 -32.52 3.45
CA SER A 93 5.28 -32.55 4.74
C SER A 93 4.96 -33.84 5.51
N ILE A 94 3.70 -34.30 5.47
CA ILE A 94 3.27 -35.54 6.12
C ILE A 94 3.87 -36.76 5.43
N LEU A 95 3.74 -36.85 4.10
CA LEU A 95 4.08 -38.02 3.30
C LEU A 95 5.58 -38.14 2.96
N SER A 96 6.28 -37.01 2.87
CA SER A 96 7.65 -36.92 2.37
C SER A 96 8.45 -35.86 3.13
N SER A 97 9.77 -36.01 3.17
CA SER A 97 10.64 -34.94 3.69
C SER A 97 11.03 -33.92 2.61
N ASP A 98 10.68 -34.18 1.35
CA ASP A 98 11.04 -33.32 0.23
C ASP A 98 9.91 -32.35 -0.11
N LEU A 99 9.98 -31.16 0.48
CA LEU A 99 9.08 -30.07 0.19
C LEU A 99 9.51 -29.27 -1.04
N THR A 100 10.70 -29.46 -1.62
CA THR A 100 11.26 -28.56 -2.66
C THR A 100 10.48 -28.55 -3.96
N THR A 101 9.65 -29.57 -4.18
CA THR A 101 8.85 -29.78 -5.39
C THR A 101 7.59 -28.93 -5.51
N ILE A 102 7.12 -28.29 -4.43
CA ILE A 102 5.89 -27.48 -4.44
C ILE A 102 6.19 -26.07 -4.93
N GLU A 103 5.54 -25.63 -5.99
CA GLU A 103 5.70 -24.26 -6.47
C GLU A 103 4.98 -23.27 -5.52
N PRO A 104 5.65 -22.18 -5.07
CA PRO A 104 4.99 -21.16 -4.27
C PRO A 104 3.91 -20.44 -5.08
N PRO A 105 2.79 -20.03 -4.48
CA PRO A 105 1.67 -19.36 -5.16
C PRO A 105 2.02 -17.88 -5.44
N GLY A 106 2.95 -17.66 -6.37
CA GLY A 106 3.50 -16.34 -6.69
C GLY A 106 2.42 -15.33 -7.09
N GLU A 107 1.63 -15.67 -8.11
CA GLU A 107 0.57 -14.80 -8.64
C GLU A 107 -0.48 -14.44 -7.59
N ALA A 108 -0.94 -15.43 -6.81
CA ALA A 108 -1.89 -15.21 -5.73
C ALA A 108 -1.32 -14.31 -4.63
N MET A 109 -0.04 -14.50 -4.29
CA MET A 109 0.61 -13.65 -3.29
C MET A 109 0.83 -12.22 -3.80
N ASP A 110 1.00 -12.01 -5.10
CA ASP A 110 1.13 -10.67 -5.68
C ASP A 110 -0.19 -9.87 -5.58
N VAL A 111 -1.34 -10.54 -5.69
CA VAL A 111 -2.66 -9.92 -5.40
C VAL A 111 -2.74 -9.50 -3.94
N VAL A 112 -2.32 -10.36 -3.01
CA VAL A 112 -2.31 -10.05 -1.57
C VAL A 112 -1.36 -8.89 -1.26
N LYS A 113 -0.16 -8.86 -1.86
CA LYS A 113 0.79 -7.75 -1.72
C LYS A 113 0.21 -6.44 -2.25
N ALA A 114 -0.47 -6.45 -3.40
CA ALA A 114 -1.11 -5.25 -3.94
C ALA A 114 -2.16 -4.69 -2.97
N LEU A 115 -2.89 -5.56 -2.25
CA LEU A 115 -3.86 -5.14 -1.25
C LEU A 115 -3.23 -4.53 0.01
N THR A 116 -1.96 -4.83 0.33
CA THR A 116 -1.29 -4.23 1.50
C THR A 116 -1.12 -2.71 1.40
N GLU A 117 -1.18 -2.15 0.19
CA GLU A 117 -1.16 -0.69 -0.02
C GLU A 117 -2.44 -0.02 0.51
N TYR A 118 -3.56 -0.74 0.44
CA TYR A 118 -4.88 -0.22 0.81
C TYR A 118 -5.33 -0.68 2.19
N GLU A 119 -4.97 -1.92 2.56
CA GLU A 119 -5.43 -2.63 3.76
C GLU A 119 -4.18 -3.22 4.46
N PRO A 120 -3.55 -2.47 5.39
CA PRO A 120 -2.28 -2.85 6.01
C PRO A 120 -2.36 -4.17 6.79
N GLU A 121 -3.54 -4.64 7.17
CA GLU A 121 -3.81 -5.90 7.84
C GLU A 121 -3.27 -7.10 7.05
N PHE A 122 -3.29 -7.04 5.70
CA PHE A 122 -2.74 -8.10 4.85
C PHE A 122 -1.22 -8.25 4.97
N SER A 123 -0.51 -7.24 5.50
CA SER A 123 0.95 -7.33 5.70
C SER A 123 1.33 -8.50 6.62
N ASN A 124 0.51 -8.78 7.65
CA ASN A 124 0.73 -9.90 8.56
C ASN A 124 0.68 -11.25 7.82
N LEU A 125 -0.26 -11.40 6.86
CA LEU A 125 -0.34 -12.60 6.03
C LEU A 125 0.92 -12.75 5.16
N VAL A 126 1.38 -11.66 4.53
CA VAL A 126 2.60 -11.68 3.70
C VAL A 126 3.82 -12.06 4.55
N PHE A 127 3.96 -11.49 5.75
CA PHE A 127 5.06 -11.81 6.66
C PHE A 127 5.01 -13.26 7.15
N ASP A 128 3.86 -13.73 7.62
CA ASP A 128 3.70 -15.12 8.07
C ASP A 128 3.98 -16.11 6.92
N TYR A 129 3.54 -15.79 5.69
CA TYR A 129 3.82 -16.58 4.51
C TYR A 129 5.32 -16.61 4.17
N GLN A 130 6.02 -15.48 4.25
CA GLN A 130 7.46 -15.42 4.03
C GLN A 130 8.23 -16.24 5.07
N ILE A 131 7.84 -16.17 6.34
CA ILE A 131 8.42 -16.98 7.42
C ILE A 131 8.22 -18.47 7.13
N HIS A 132 6.99 -18.85 6.77
CA HIS A 132 6.66 -20.23 6.40
C HIS A 132 7.50 -20.73 5.22
N ASN A 133 7.63 -19.92 4.16
CA ASN A 133 8.43 -20.27 2.99
C ASN A 133 9.94 -20.31 3.29
N ALA A 134 10.43 -19.45 4.20
CA ALA A 134 11.82 -19.51 4.65
C ALA A 134 12.10 -20.80 5.43
N ARG A 135 11.21 -21.19 6.36
CA ARG A 135 11.31 -22.42 7.17
C ARG A 135 11.30 -23.69 6.32
N ARG A 136 10.56 -23.70 5.22
CA ARG A 136 10.59 -24.80 4.24
C ARG A 136 12.01 -25.09 3.73
N ASN A 137 12.83 -24.07 3.59
CA ASN A 137 14.17 -24.16 3.00
C ASN A 137 15.29 -24.23 4.05
N THR A 138 14.97 -24.34 5.34
CA THR A 138 16.01 -24.42 6.37
C THR A 138 16.59 -25.84 6.49
N PRO A 139 17.92 -25.98 6.66
CA PRO A 139 18.57 -27.29 6.80
C PRO A 139 18.10 -28.06 8.04
N ASN A 140 17.65 -27.35 9.09
CA ASN A 140 17.05 -27.93 10.29
C ASN A 140 15.52 -27.84 10.21
N PHE A 141 14.93 -28.52 9.23
CA PHE A 141 13.48 -28.51 9.03
C PHE A 141 12.76 -29.16 10.22
N ASP A 142 12.08 -28.35 11.03
CA ASP A 142 11.19 -28.83 12.09
C ASP A 142 9.76 -28.94 11.55
N LYS A 143 9.33 -30.19 11.34
CA LYS A 143 8.02 -30.53 10.81
C LYS A 143 6.87 -30.06 11.69
N ALA A 144 7.00 -30.12 13.01
CA ALA A 144 5.93 -29.70 13.92
C ALA A 144 5.72 -28.18 13.86
N ILE A 145 6.81 -27.41 13.82
CA ILE A 145 6.77 -25.96 13.66
C ILE A 145 6.17 -25.59 12.30
N PHE A 146 6.60 -26.26 11.23
CA PHE A 146 6.08 -26.01 9.89
C PHE A 146 4.58 -26.32 9.78
N MET A 147 4.11 -27.43 10.37
CA MET A 147 2.68 -27.76 10.43
C MET A 147 1.88 -26.72 11.20
N HIS A 148 2.41 -26.26 12.34
CA HIS A 148 1.80 -25.17 13.11
C HIS A 148 1.64 -23.91 12.24
N ASP A 149 2.69 -23.47 11.55
CA ASP A 149 2.62 -22.28 10.69
C ASP A 149 1.64 -22.46 9.53
N THR A 150 1.62 -23.65 8.92
CA THR A 150 0.70 -23.98 7.84
C THR A 150 -0.75 -23.89 8.32
N ALA A 151 -1.05 -24.44 9.50
CA ALA A 151 -2.37 -24.37 10.11
C ALA A 151 -2.76 -22.93 10.48
N LYS A 152 -1.82 -22.15 11.01
CA LYS A 152 -2.01 -20.72 11.32
C LYS A 152 -2.35 -19.93 10.04
N LEU A 153 -1.57 -20.11 8.97
CA LEU A 153 -1.80 -19.47 7.68
C LEU A 153 -3.14 -19.90 7.07
N HIS A 154 -3.47 -21.19 7.14
CA HIS A 154 -4.75 -21.69 6.65
C HIS A 154 -5.92 -21.06 7.41
N ALA A 155 -5.83 -20.94 8.73
CA ALA A 155 -6.84 -20.27 9.55
C ALA A 155 -7.00 -18.79 9.17
N TYR A 156 -5.87 -18.09 8.99
CA TYR A 156 -5.87 -16.68 8.59
C TYR A 156 -6.52 -16.47 7.22
N VAL A 157 -6.09 -17.25 6.21
CA VAL A 157 -6.66 -17.21 4.85
C VAL A 157 -8.15 -17.55 4.87
N SER A 158 -8.55 -18.56 5.66
CA SER A 158 -9.96 -18.94 5.83
C SER A 158 -10.80 -17.78 6.37
N ARG A 159 -10.26 -17.02 7.34
CA ARG A 159 -10.93 -15.86 7.93
C ARG A 159 -11.10 -14.70 6.94
N LEU A 160 -10.28 -14.60 5.90
CA LEU A 160 -10.34 -13.54 4.89
C LEU A 160 -11.42 -13.76 3.81
N PHE A 161 -11.97 -14.98 3.67
CA PHE A 161 -12.96 -15.25 2.62
C PHE A 161 -14.24 -14.41 2.71
N PRO A 162 -14.86 -14.18 3.88
CA PRO A 162 -16.00 -13.28 3.98
C PRO A 162 -15.69 -11.88 3.44
N PHE A 163 -14.51 -11.33 3.75
CA PHE A 163 -14.07 -10.03 3.24
C PHE A 163 -13.86 -10.05 1.72
N ALA A 164 -13.18 -11.09 1.22
CA ALA A 164 -12.92 -11.29 -0.20
C ALA A 164 -14.21 -11.43 -1.03
N ARG A 165 -15.25 -12.03 -0.44
CA ARG A 165 -16.58 -12.20 -1.05
C ARG A 165 -17.51 -11.00 -0.81
N ALA A 166 -17.00 -9.89 -0.27
CA ALA A 166 -17.78 -8.71 0.09
C ALA A 166 -19.00 -9.00 0.99
N GLN A 167 -18.87 -9.98 1.88
CA GLN A 167 -19.86 -10.26 2.93
C GLN A 167 -19.64 -9.37 4.17
N ILE A 168 -18.41 -8.91 4.35
CA ILE A 168 -18.01 -7.93 5.35
C ILE A 168 -17.20 -6.82 4.67
N ASP A 169 -17.31 -5.61 5.21
CA ASP A 169 -16.66 -4.43 4.64
C ASP A 169 -15.22 -4.27 5.12
N ASP A 170 -14.95 -4.64 6.37
CA ASP A 170 -13.64 -4.51 7.00
C ASP A 170 -12.87 -5.83 7.01
N VAL A 171 -11.54 -5.74 6.92
CA VAL A 171 -10.66 -6.90 7.08
C VAL A 171 -10.75 -7.40 8.53
N PRO A 172 -10.97 -8.70 8.78
CA PRO A 172 -10.98 -9.26 10.12
C PRO A 172 -9.68 -8.99 10.88
N THR A 173 -9.75 -8.06 11.81
CA THR A 173 -8.67 -7.72 12.74
C THR A 173 -8.72 -8.61 13.99
N GLY A 174 -7.59 -8.72 14.68
CA GLY A 174 -7.46 -9.51 15.90
C GLY A 174 -6.70 -10.82 15.71
N ASP A 175 -6.19 -11.34 16.82
CA ASP A 175 -5.41 -12.57 16.86
C ASP A 175 -6.29 -13.79 16.55
N LEU A 176 -5.66 -14.82 15.99
CA LEU A 176 -6.31 -16.11 15.78
C LEU A 176 -6.48 -16.82 17.13
N THR A 177 -7.65 -17.41 17.32
CA THR A 177 -7.94 -18.24 18.49
C THR A 177 -7.31 -19.64 18.34
N ALA A 178 -7.02 -20.28 19.48
CA ALA A 178 -6.53 -21.66 19.49
C ALA A 178 -7.47 -22.61 18.73
N ASN A 179 -8.79 -22.39 18.82
CA ASN A 179 -9.81 -23.19 18.15
C ASN A 179 -9.77 -23.07 16.63
N GLU A 180 -9.54 -21.88 16.09
CA GLU A 180 -9.43 -21.67 14.65
C GLU A 180 -8.21 -22.38 14.07
N ILE A 181 -7.08 -22.31 14.78
CA ILE A 181 -5.84 -22.97 14.35
C ILE A 181 -5.98 -24.50 14.47
N LYS A 182 -6.53 -25.01 15.58
CA LYS A 182 -6.81 -26.44 15.76
C LYS A 182 -7.78 -26.97 14.70
N SER A 183 -8.85 -26.23 14.41
CA SER A 183 -9.82 -26.60 13.38
C SER A 183 -9.18 -26.61 12.00
N SER A 184 -8.31 -25.64 11.70
CA SER A 184 -7.57 -25.59 10.43
C SER A 184 -6.58 -26.72 10.31
N LEU A 185 -5.86 -27.05 11.39
CA LEU A 185 -4.96 -28.21 11.43
C LEU A 185 -5.75 -29.50 11.15
N LYS A 186 -6.93 -29.66 11.76
CA LYS A 186 -7.82 -30.79 11.53
C LYS A 186 -8.33 -30.83 10.08
N VAL A 187 -8.72 -29.71 9.49
CA VAL A 187 -9.16 -29.66 8.09
C VAL A 187 -8.03 -30.05 7.12
N CYS A 188 -6.81 -29.58 7.36
CA CYS A 188 -5.65 -29.98 6.57
C CYS A 188 -5.32 -31.48 6.77
N HIS A 189 -5.62 -32.02 7.95
CA HIS A 189 -5.34 -33.39 8.35
C HIS A 189 -6.37 -34.42 7.86
N ASP A 190 -7.67 -34.14 8.01
CA ASP A 190 -8.78 -35.06 7.69
C ASP A 190 -8.86 -35.41 6.19
N LEU A 191 -8.12 -34.67 5.35
CA LEU A 191 -7.95 -34.98 3.94
C LEU A 191 -6.95 -36.14 3.69
N MET A 192 -6.33 -36.72 4.72
CA MET A 192 -5.20 -37.65 4.57
C MET A 192 -5.35 -38.96 5.36
N VAL A 193 -4.89 -40.07 4.78
CA VAL A 193 -4.65 -41.34 5.48
C VAL A 193 -3.28 -41.25 6.15
N ILE A 194 -3.25 -41.18 7.48
CA ILE A 194 -2.05 -40.79 8.22
C ILE A 194 -1.12 -42.00 8.42
N PRO A 195 0.16 -41.91 8.02
CA PRO A 195 1.16 -42.88 8.46
C PRO A 195 1.51 -42.66 9.94
N SER A 196 1.63 -43.74 10.72
CA SER A 196 1.92 -43.74 12.17
C SER A 196 2.95 -42.70 12.68
N PRO A 197 4.09 -42.42 12.01
CA PRO A 197 5.06 -41.43 12.50
C PRO A 197 4.56 -39.98 12.48
N ALA A 198 3.61 -39.62 11.61
CA ALA A 198 3.11 -38.24 11.54
C ALA A 198 2.24 -37.85 12.75
N VAL A 199 1.67 -38.83 13.46
CA VAL A 199 0.82 -38.61 14.64
C VAL A 199 1.58 -37.88 15.76
N ALA A 200 2.86 -38.19 15.95
CA ALA A 200 3.69 -37.55 16.98
C ALA A 200 3.97 -36.07 16.66
N ASP A 201 4.19 -35.74 15.38
CA ASP A 201 4.41 -34.36 14.93
C ASP A 201 3.13 -33.52 15.06
N ILE A 202 1.98 -34.10 14.73
CA ILE A 202 0.67 -33.47 14.90
C ILE A 202 0.40 -33.20 16.38
N GLY A 203 0.68 -34.17 17.26
CA GLY A 203 0.53 -33.98 18.71
C GLY A 203 1.44 -32.86 19.25
N ARG A 204 2.68 -32.76 18.76
CA ARG A 204 3.58 -31.65 19.09
C ARG A 204 3.04 -30.32 18.59
N ALA A 205 2.61 -30.23 17.33
CA ALA A 205 2.01 -29.02 16.79
C ALA A 205 0.77 -28.58 17.60
N GLN A 206 -0.08 -29.52 18.02
CA GLN A 206 -1.23 -29.22 18.89
C GLN A 206 -0.81 -28.67 20.25
N SER A 207 0.21 -29.27 20.90
CA SER A 207 0.72 -28.76 22.17
C SER A 207 1.31 -27.34 22.05
N MET A 208 1.98 -27.03 20.93
CA MET A 208 2.47 -25.67 20.65
C MET A 208 1.35 -24.65 20.51
N ILE A 209 0.22 -25.05 19.93
CA ILE A 209 -0.96 -24.18 19.84
C ILE A 209 -1.51 -23.89 21.26
N GLU A 210 -1.62 -24.91 22.11
CA GLU A 210 -2.14 -24.75 23.47
C GLU A 210 -1.24 -23.89 24.37
N ASP A 211 0.09 -24.09 24.28
CA ASP A 211 1.06 -23.32 25.05
C ASP A 211 1.04 -21.83 24.66
N ARG A 212 0.93 -21.55 23.35
CA ARG A 212 1.03 -20.18 22.83
C ARG A 212 -0.27 -19.38 22.93
N TYR A 213 -1.42 -20.03 22.72
CA TYR A 213 -2.72 -19.38 22.61
C TYR A 213 -3.64 -19.65 23.81
N GLY A 214 -3.19 -20.45 24.78
CA GLY A 214 -3.97 -20.87 25.93
C GLY A 214 -4.96 -22.01 25.61
N PRO A 215 -5.71 -22.47 26.63
CA PRO A 215 -6.71 -23.49 26.42
C PRO A 215 -7.79 -22.99 25.46
N ALA A 216 -8.27 -23.92 24.65
CA ALA A 216 -9.45 -23.74 23.81
C ALA A 216 -10.67 -23.45 24.70
N ASN A 217 -11.06 -22.17 24.82
CA ASN A 217 -12.33 -21.78 25.43
C ASN A 217 -13.51 -22.06 24.51
#